data_AF-A0A7S3AMR9-F1
#
_entry.id   AF-A0A7S3AMR9-F1
#
_cell.length_a   1.000
_cell.length_b   1.000
_cell.length_c   1.000
_cell.angle_alpha   90.00
_cell.angle_beta   90.00
_cell.angle_gamma   90.00
#
_symmetry.space_group_name_H-M   'P 1'
#
loop_
_entity.id
_entity.type
_entity.pdbx_description
1 polymer ?
#
loop_
_entity_poly.entity_id
_entity_poly.type
_entity_poly.pdbx_seq_one_letter_code
_entity_poly.pdbx_strand_id
1 'polypeptide(L)'
;MMVLCAQKAKACFCISKLFVFLTNLLLIFCFIFFIILAVFGIASGQDSVKEEWAKTTSTCTTSADEMLAQVVTANTTLQLAKIMGANTTVQQITLNEAEAQLSTFSQMCSCMVDTLSKTEPLLGPGMFGLVAVIIGFITMNGLCCTMGCCCYRPDMSLVKVDDAVSKGSSTTKETEMAEA
;
A
#
# COMPACT_ATOMS: atom_id res chain seq x y z
N MET A 1 -14.68 -17.10 12.70
CA MET A 1 -15.46 -17.42 11.48
C MET A 1 -15.48 -18.92 11.13
N MET A 2 -15.08 -19.84 12.02
CA MET A 2 -15.12 -21.30 11.76
C MET A 2 -16.48 -21.96 12.08
N VAL A 3 -17.42 -21.24 12.71
CA VAL A 3 -18.65 -21.84 13.28
C VAL A 3 -19.77 -22.05 12.24
N LEU A 4 -19.71 -21.42 11.06
CA LEU A 4 -20.81 -21.44 10.09
C LEU A 4 -20.72 -22.52 8.98
N CYS A 5 -19.65 -23.33 8.94
CA CYS A 5 -19.44 -24.31 7.85
C CYS A 5 -20.02 -25.71 8.09
N ALA A 6 -20.78 -25.94 9.17
CA ALA A 6 -21.23 -27.28 9.55
C ALA A 6 -22.30 -27.91 8.62
N GLN A 7 -22.97 -27.14 7.74
CA GLN A 7 -24.14 -27.65 7.00
C GLN A 7 -23.95 -27.89 5.49
N LYS A 8 -22.83 -27.48 4.87
CA LYS A 8 -22.53 -27.78 3.45
C LYS A 8 -21.06 -28.12 3.22
N ALA A 9 -20.70 -29.38 3.49
CA ALA A 9 -19.33 -29.88 3.51
C ALA A 9 -18.53 -29.67 2.20
N LYS A 10 -19.16 -29.68 1.02
CA LYS A 10 -18.45 -29.57 -0.28
C LYS A 10 -18.10 -28.12 -0.67
N ALA A 11 -18.95 -27.15 -0.37
CA ALA A 11 -18.71 -25.75 -0.74
C ALA A 11 -17.69 -25.05 0.17
N CYS A 12 -17.61 -25.47 1.44
CA CYS A 12 -16.68 -24.88 2.40
C CYS A 12 -15.20 -25.21 2.14
N PHE A 13 -14.90 -26.31 1.44
CA PHE A 13 -13.51 -26.72 1.20
C PHE A 13 -12.77 -25.79 0.21
N CYS A 14 -13.46 -25.34 -0.84
CA CYS A 14 -12.90 -24.39 -1.81
C CYS A 14 -12.59 -23.03 -1.17
N ILE A 15 -13.49 -22.53 -0.33
CA ILE A 15 -13.33 -21.22 0.34
C ILE A 15 -12.17 -21.28 1.34
N SER A 16 -12.02 -22.38 2.07
CA SER A 16 -10.90 -22.56 3.01
C SER A 16 -9.54 -22.50 2.29
N LYS A 17 -9.39 -23.22 1.17
CA LYS A 17 -8.15 -23.17 0.37
C LYS A 17 -7.87 -21.76 -0.18
N LEU A 18 -8.89 -21.08 -0.69
CA LEU A 18 -8.75 -19.70 -1.19
C LEU A 18 -8.32 -18.74 -0.07
N PHE A 19 -8.89 -18.88 1.12
CA PHE A 19 -8.58 -18.03 2.27
C PHE A 19 -7.13 -18.22 2.76
N VAL A 20 -6.66 -19.47 2.83
CA VAL A 20 -5.25 -19.77 3.17
C VAL A 20 -4.30 -19.19 2.14
N PHE A 21 -4.63 -19.33 0.85
CA PHE A 21 -3.83 -18.75 -0.23
C PHE A 21 -3.78 -17.22 -0.16
N LEU A 22 -4.92 -16.57 0.06
CA LEU A 22 -5.01 -15.11 0.19
C LEU A 22 -4.24 -14.60 1.41
N THR A 23 -4.33 -15.31 2.55
CA THR A 23 -3.59 -14.96 3.77
C THR A 23 -2.09 -15.09 3.57
N ASN A 24 -1.62 -16.13 2.87
CA ASN A 24 -0.21 -16.28 2.51
C ASN A 24 0.28 -15.16 1.57
N LEU A 25 -0.51 -14.76 0.57
CA LEU A 25 -0.16 -13.62 -0.29
C LEU A 25 -0.06 -12.32 0.50
N LEU A 26 -1.02 -12.07 1.42
CA LEU A 26 -0.98 -10.89 2.27
C LEU A 26 0.24 -10.90 3.21
N LEU A 27 0.58 -12.06 3.79
CA LEU A 27 1.78 -12.22 4.62
C LEU A 27 3.06 -11.95 3.84
N ILE A 28 3.17 -12.41 2.58
CA ILE A 28 4.31 -12.11 1.71
C ILE A 28 4.41 -10.60 1.45
N PHE A 29 3.29 -9.94 1.16
CA PHE A 29 3.28 -8.50 0.96
C PHE A 29 3.72 -7.74 2.22
N CYS A 30 3.19 -8.10 3.39
CA CYS A 30 3.62 -7.55 4.67
C CYS A 30 5.10 -7.82 4.94
N PHE A 31 5.59 -9.01 4.63
CA PHE A 31 7.00 -9.37 4.80
C PHE A 31 7.93 -8.45 3.99
N ILE A 32 7.62 -8.23 2.72
CA ILE A 32 8.38 -7.32 1.85
C ILE A 32 8.35 -5.89 2.42
N PHE A 33 7.18 -5.41 2.83
CA PHE A 33 7.03 -4.08 3.43
C PHE A 33 7.86 -3.93 4.71
N PHE A 34 7.82 -4.90 5.62
CA PHE A 34 8.63 -4.87 6.85
C PHE A 34 10.13 -5.02 6.59
N ILE A 35 10.55 -5.78 5.58
CA ILE A 35 11.95 -5.82 5.15
C ILE A 35 12.42 -4.43 4.71
N ILE A 36 11.65 -3.75 3.86
CA ILE A 36 12.00 -2.42 3.38
C ILE A 36 12.14 -1.47 4.57
N LEU A 37 11.16 -1.45 5.48
CA LEU A 37 11.23 -0.62 6.69
C LEU A 37 12.42 -0.97 7.59
N ALA A 38 12.75 -2.25 7.75
CA ALA A 38 13.90 -2.69 8.53
C ALA A 38 15.21 -2.23 7.89
N VAL A 39 15.36 -2.36 6.57
CA VAL A 39 16.53 -1.87 5.84
C VAL A 39 16.65 -0.35 5.96
N PHE A 40 15.54 0.39 5.81
CA PHE A 40 15.51 1.84 6.00
C PHE A 40 15.91 2.24 7.42
N GLY A 41 15.44 1.53 8.44
CA GLY A 41 15.83 1.77 9.84
C GLY A 41 17.30 1.48 10.09
N ILE A 42 17.84 0.38 9.56
CA ILE A 42 19.28 0.08 9.69
C ILE A 42 20.12 1.14 8.96
N ALA A 43 19.68 1.53 7.76
CA ALA A 43 20.36 2.55 6.97
C ALA A 43 20.38 3.92 7.67
N SER A 44 19.30 4.32 8.34
CA SER A 44 19.26 5.61 9.05
C SER A 44 20.23 5.70 10.24
N GLY A 45 20.65 4.56 10.78
CA GLY A 45 21.65 4.48 11.84
C GLY A 45 23.10 4.64 11.36
N GLN A 46 23.39 4.43 10.07
CA GLN A 46 24.75 4.52 9.54
C GLN A 46 25.20 5.96 9.32
N ASP A 47 26.40 6.29 9.80
CA ASP A 47 26.98 7.63 9.66
C ASP A 47 27.17 8.04 8.19
N SER A 48 27.47 7.10 7.30
CA SER A 48 27.57 7.35 5.86
C SER A 48 26.25 7.82 5.25
N VAL A 49 25.11 7.31 5.74
CA VAL A 49 23.78 7.73 5.28
C VAL A 49 23.43 9.09 5.85
N LYS A 50 23.79 9.37 7.10
CA LYS A 50 23.63 10.70 7.70
C LYS A 50 24.43 11.76 6.96
N GLU A 51 25.64 11.44 6.51
CA GLU A 51 26.50 12.36 5.74
C GLU A 51 25.90 12.67 4.36
N GLU A 52 25.47 11.66 3.60
CA GLU A 52 24.79 11.86 2.30
C GLU A 52 23.43 12.56 2.47
N TRP A 53 22.71 12.29 3.57
CA TRP A 53 21.48 13.01 3.89
C TRP A 53 21.75 14.48 4.24
N ALA A 54 22.80 14.77 5.02
CA ALA A 54 23.21 16.13 5.33
C ALA A 54 23.62 16.88 4.05
N LYS A 55 24.31 16.21 3.12
CA LYS A 55 24.63 16.76 1.80
C LYS A 55 23.37 17.06 0.98
N THR A 56 22.40 16.15 0.94
CA THR A 56 21.12 16.36 0.26
C THR A 56 20.33 17.51 0.88
N THR A 57 20.34 17.60 2.21
CA THR A 57 19.71 18.68 2.97
C THR A 57 20.43 20.02 2.74
N SER A 58 21.75 20.02 2.54
CA SER A 58 22.51 21.23 2.21
C SER A 58 22.13 21.78 0.83
N THR A 59 21.69 20.94 -0.11
CA THR A 59 21.12 21.42 -1.37
C THR A 59 19.82 22.19 -1.14
N CYS A 60 19.03 21.79 -0.13
CA CYS A 60 17.82 22.50 0.28
C CYS A 60 18.13 23.95 0.74
N THR A 61 19.23 24.17 1.48
CA THR A 61 19.64 25.54 1.84
C THR A 61 20.08 26.34 0.62
N THR A 62 20.87 25.74 -0.27
CA THR A 62 21.35 26.42 -1.49
C THR A 62 20.19 26.81 -2.41
N SER A 63 19.25 25.90 -2.66
CA SER A 63 18.07 26.19 -3.49
C SER A 63 17.12 27.19 -2.84
N ALA A 64 17.02 27.21 -1.51
CA ALA A 64 16.26 28.22 -0.80
C ALA A 64 16.87 29.62 -1.00
N ASP A 65 18.19 29.75 -0.95
CA ASP A 65 18.90 31.01 -1.20
C ASP A 65 18.68 31.51 -2.63
N GLU A 66 18.70 30.61 -3.62
CA GLU A 66 18.40 30.93 -5.02
C GLU A 66 16.95 31.44 -5.18
N MET A 67 15.97 30.81 -4.54
CA MET A 67 14.58 31.29 -4.56
C MET A 67 14.42 32.62 -3.84
N LEU A 68 15.14 32.83 -2.73
CA LEU A 68 15.13 34.11 -2.00
C LEU A 68 15.70 35.23 -2.87
N ALA A 69 16.77 34.96 -3.63
CA ALA A 69 17.32 35.90 -4.61
C ALA A 69 16.30 36.25 -5.72
N GLN A 70 15.48 35.30 -6.17
CA GLN A 70 14.41 35.57 -7.13
C GLN A 70 13.30 36.44 -6.54
N VAL A 71 12.89 36.20 -5.30
CA VAL A 71 11.91 37.05 -4.60
C VAL A 71 12.44 38.47 -4.44
N VAL A 72 13.71 38.63 -4.05
CA VAL A 72 14.36 39.95 -3.94
C VAL A 72 14.37 40.65 -5.29
N THR A 73 14.75 39.94 -6.36
CA THR A 73 14.79 40.49 -7.73
C THR A 73 13.39 40.90 -8.22
N ALA A 74 12.36 40.09 -7.95
CA ALA A 74 10.98 40.41 -8.27
C ALA A 74 10.49 41.65 -7.50
N ASN A 75 10.84 41.75 -6.21
CA ASN A 75 10.51 42.90 -5.37
C ASN A 75 11.19 44.18 -5.86
N THR A 76 12.48 44.14 -6.20
CA THR A 76 13.19 45.30 -6.77
C THR A 76 12.59 45.73 -8.11
N THR A 77 12.18 44.78 -8.95
CA THR A 77 11.54 45.07 -10.24
C THR A 77 10.17 45.72 -10.04
N LEU A 78 9.40 45.26 -9.05
CA LEU A 78 8.12 45.86 -8.67
C LEU A 78 8.30 47.30 -8.18
N GLN A 79 9.29 47.55 -7.32
CA GLN A 79 9.61 48.91 -6.86
C GLN A 79 10.00 49.84 -8.02
N LEU A 80 10.81 49.36 -8.96
CA LEU A 80 11.19 50.14 -10.14
C LEU A 80 9.97 50.46 -11.03
N ALA A 81 9.09 49.49 -11.25
CA ALA A 81 7.85 49.69 -12.01
C ALA A 81 6.92 50.73 -11.35
N LYS A 82 6.84 50.74 -10.01
CA LYS A 82 6.10 51.77 -9.25
C LYS A 82 6.66 53.17 -9.48
N ILE A 83 8.00 53.30 -9.43
CA ILE A 83 8.67 54.60 -9.63
C ILE A 83 8.44 55.12 -11.06
N MET A 84 8.41 54.23 -12.05
CA MET A 84 8.18 54.60 -13.46
C MET A 84 6.68 54.80 -13.80
N GLY A 85 5.77 54.62 -12.85
CA GLY A 85 4.32 54.74 -13.10
C GLY A 85 3.74 53.65 -14.02
N ALA A 86 4.42 52.52 -14.16
CA ALA A 86 3.95 51.38 -14.94
C ALA A 86 2.84 50.60 -14.20
N ASN A 87 2.05 49.82 -14.94
CA ASN A 87 1.06 48.94 -14.32
C ASN A 87 1.77 47.79 -13.58
N THR A 88 1.61 47.72 -12.25
CA THR A 88 2.30 46.79 -11.36
C THR A 88 1.55 45.47 -11.12
N THR A 89 0.37 45.31 -11.72
CA THR A 89 -0.53 44.17 -11.42
C THR A 89 0.15 42.83 -11.71
N VAL A 90 0.88 42.73 -12.83
CA VAL A 90 1.57 41.50 -13.23
C VAL A 90 2.72 41.18 -12.27
N GLN A 91 3.54 42.17 -11.91
CA GLN A 91 4.67 42.00 -11.01
C GLN A 91 4.24 41.63 -9.59
N GLN A 92 3.09 42.14 -9.14
CA GLN A 92 2.50 41.79 -7.85
C GLN A 92 2.07 40.31 -7.81
N ILE A 93 1.50 39.79 -8.90
CA ILE A 93 1.12 38.38 -9.02
C ILE A 93 2.37 37.50 -9.00
N THR A 94 3.40 37.85 -9.78
CA THR A 94 4.66 37.10 -9.83
C THR A 94 5.36 37.05 -8.47
N LEU A 95 5.33 38.16 -7.71
CA LEU A 95 5.90 38.20 -6.37
C LEU A 95 5.15 37.28 -5.40
N ASN A 96 3.81 37.32 -5.39
CA ASN A 96 3.01 36.43 -4.56
C ASN A 96 3.21 34.95 -4.90
N GLU A 97 3.35 34.61 -6.18
CA GLU A 97 3.64 33.23 -6.61
C GLU A 97 5.02 32.77 -6.14
N ALA A 98 6.04 33.61 -6.24
CA ALA A 98 7.39 33.30 -5.77
C ALA A 98 7.45 33.12 -4.25
N GLU A 99 6.74 33.97 -3.48
CA GLU A 99 6.63 33.81 -2.01
C GLU A 99 5.91 32.52 -1.62
N ALA A 100 4.83 32.16 -2.32
CA ALA A 100 4.10 30.91 -2.08
C ALA A 100 4.97 29.66 -2.38
N GLN A 101 5.76 29.70 -3.46
CA GLN A 101 6.72 28.65 -3.78
C GLN A 101 7.80 28.53 -2.71
N LEU A 102 8.38 29.64 -2.27
CA LEU A 102 9.40 29.65 -1.23
C LEU A 102 8.88 29.09 0.10
N SER A 103 7.65 29.44 0.49
CA SER A 103 7.01 28.90 1.68
C SER A 103 6.82 27.38 1.59
N THR A 104 6.33 26.90 0.44
CA THR A 104 6.11 25.46 0.22
C THR A 104 7.42 24.68 0.22
N PHE A 105 8.45 25.25 -0.40
CA PHE A 105 9.79 24.67 -0.47
C PHE A 105 10.44 24.60 0.92
N SER A 106 10.40 25.69 1.68
CA SER A 106 10.90 25.74 3.06
C SER A 106 10.22 24.69 3.94
N GLN A 107 8.89 24.53 3.80
CA GLN A 107 8.14 23.52 4.52
C GLN A 107 8.58 22.09 4.14
N MET A 108 8.76 21.80 2.85
CA MET A 108 9.29 20.51 2.39
C MET A 108 10.69 20.22 2.95
N CYS A 109 11.59 21.21 2.91
CA CYS A 109 12.94 21.06 3.46
C CYS A 109 12.90 20.79 4.97
N SER A 110 12.06 21.50 5.73
CA SER A 110 11.90 21.25 7.18
C SER A 110 11.36 19.85 7.45
N CYS A 111 10.37 19.39 6.65
CA CYS A 111 9.83 18.05 6.75
C CYS A 111 10.89 16.99 6.46
N MET A 112 11.76 17.19 5.48
CA MET A 112 12.85 16.25 5.20
C MET A 112 13.81 16.12 6.39
N VAL A 113 14.19 17.23 7.02
CA VAL A 113 15.05 17.22 8.21
C VAL A 113 14.39 16.47 9.36
N ASP A 114 13.13 16.79 9.66
CA ASP A 114 12.36 16.15 10.73
C ASP A 114 12.06 14.68 10.47
N THR A 115 11.95 14.28 9.19
CA THR A 115 11.62 12.89 8.83
C THR A 115 12.68 11.93 9.34
N LEU A 116 13.97 12.29 9.27
CA LEU A 116 15.04 11.41 9.72
C LEU A 116 15.03 11.21 11.24
N SER A 117 14.71 12.25 12.01
CA SER A 117 14.54 12.14 13.46
C SER A 117 13.32 11.29 13.84
N LYS A 118 12.26 11.32 13.01
CA LYS A 118 11.04 10.55 13.26
C LYS A 118 11.12 9.10 12.77
N THR A 119 12.02 8.76 11.85
CA THR A 119 12.18 7.39 11.36
C THR A 119 13.01 6.50 12.29
N GLU A 120 13.82 7.08 13.17
CA GLU A 120 14.58 6.32 14.18
C GLU A 120 13.69 5.44 15.09
N PRO A 121 12.60 5.94 15.70
CA PRO A 121 11.69 5.10 16.48
C PRO A 121 10.89 4.09 15.64
N LEU A 122 10.84 4.21 14.31
CA LEU A 122 10.14 3.25 13.44
C LEU A 122 10.89 1.92 13.28
N LEU A 123 12.17 1.85 13.64
CA LEU A 123 12.96 0.63 13.59
C LEU A 123 12.38 -0.45 14.51
N GLY A 124 11.91 -0.06 15.70
CA GLY A 124 11.27 -0.95 16.68
C GLY A 124 10.07 -1.72 16.11
N PRO A 125 9.00 -1.03 15.67
CA PRO A 125 7.83 -1.70 15.08
C PRO A 125 8.15 -2.43 13.77
N GLY A 126 9.13 -1.96 12.99
CA GLY A 126 9.58 -2.67 11.77
C GLY A 126 10.17 -4.05 12.08
N MET A 127 11.09 -4.13 13.03
CA MET A 127 11.70 -5.40 13.47
C MET A 127 10.69 -6.33 14.13
N PHE A 128 9.83 -5.77 15.00
CA PHE A 128 8.78 -6.56 15.65
C PHE A 128 7.79 -7.13 14.62
N GLY A 129 7.40 -6.33 13.63
CA GLY A 129 6.54 -6.75 12.52
C GLY A 129 7.15 -7.88 11.70
N LEU A 130 8.45 -7.79 11.39
CA LEU A 130 9.17 -8.85 10.66
C LEU A 130 9.15 -10.19 11.42
N VAL A 131 9.44 -10.17 12.72
CA VAL A 131 9.40 -11.38 13.57
C VAL A 131 7.99 -11.95 13.66
N ALA A 132 6.98 -11.09 13.85
CA ALA A 132 5.59 -11.50 13.90
C ALA A 132 5.12 -12.16 12.59
N VAL A 133 5.54 -11.63 11.44
CA VAL A 133 5.23 -12.21 10.12
C VAL A 133 5.89 -13.59 9.93
N ILE A 134 7.15 -13.77 10.36
CA ILE A 134 7.82 -15.08 10.30
C ILE A 134 7.09 -16.12 11.15
N ILE A 135 6.73 -15.77 12.39
CA ILE A 135 5.95 -16.66 13.27
C ILE A 135 4.57 -16.94 12.66
N GLY A 136 3.91 -15.93 12.10
CA GLY A 136 2.65 -16.09 11.38
C GLY A 136 2.76 -17.06 10.21
N PHE A 137 3.85 -16.98 9.44
CA PHE A 137 4.11 -17.89 8.33
C PHE A 137 4.30 -19.33 8.81
N ILE A 138 5.11 -19.54 9.86
CA ILE A 138 5.34 -20.88 10.43
C ILE A 138 4.05 -21.48 10.97
N THR A 139 3.25 -20.71 11.72
CA THR A 139 2.01 -21.19 12.31
C THR A 139 0.94 -21.49 11.24
N MET A 140 0.83 -20.68 10.20
CA MET A 140 -0.10 -20.93 9.08
C MET A 140 0.28 -22.18 8.27
N ASN A 141 1.57 -22.38 7.99
CA ASN A 141 2.02 -23.59 7.32
C ASN A 141 1.85 -24.83 8.21
N GLY A 142 2.12 -24.71 9.51
CA GLY A 142 1.87 -25.76 10.49
C GLY A 142 0.39 -26.17 10.56
N LEU A 143 -0.52 -25.19 10.64
CA LEU A 143 -1.97 -25.43 10.63
C LEU A 143 -2.42 -26.12 9.34
N CYS A 144 -1.91 -25.68 8.19
CA CYS A 144 -2.16 -26.29 6.88
C CYS A 144 -1.76 -27.77 6.85
N CYS A 145 -0.60 -28.12 7.43
CA CYS A 145 -0.15 -29.50 7.57
C CYS A 145 -1.03 -30.31 8.52
N THR A 146 -1.41 -29.77 9.69
CA THR A 146 -2.27 -30.48 10.65
C THR A 146 -3.68 -30.75 10.12
N MET A 147 -4.20 -29.88 9.25
CA MET A 147 -5.49 -30.07 8.58
C MET A 147 -5.39 -30.96 7.32
N GLY A 148 -4.21 -31.52 7.03
CA GLY A 148 -4.01 -32.45 5.92
C GLY A 148 -4.06 -31.81 4.53
N CYS A 149 -3.89 -30.48 4.41
CA CYS A 149 -3.94 -29.81 3.12
C CYS A 149 -2.83 -30.27 2.16
N CYS A 150 -1.66 -30.67 2.68
CA CYS A 150 -0.54 -31.20 1.90
C CYS A 150 -0.70 -32.67 1.49
N CYS A 151 -1.63 -33.40 2.10
CA CYS A 151 -1.86 -34.82 1.86
C CYS A 151 -3.10 -35.10 1.01
N TYR A 152 -3.74 -34.06 0.46
CA TYR A 152 -4.85 -34.24 -0.48
C TYR A 152 -4.33 -34.87 -1.78
N ARG A 153 -4.36 -36.21 -1.86
CA ARG A 153 -4.32 -36.90 -3.14
C ARG A 153 -5.66 -36.60 -3.81
N PRO A 154 -5.73 -35.82 -4.90
CA PRO A 154 -6.91 -35.85 -5.73
C PRO A 154 -6.96 -37.28 -6.27
N ASP A 155 -7.83 -38.11 -5.69
CA ASP A 155 -8.19 -39.35 -6.35
C ASP A 155 -8.93 -38.92 -7.62
N MET A 156 -8.18 -38.81 -8.73
CA MET A 156 -8.72 -38.50 -10.06
C MET A 156 -9.52 -39.68 -10.62
N SER A 157 -9.93 -40.63 -9.77
CA SER A 157 -10.84 -41.69 -10.13
C SER A 157 -12.27 -41.33 -9.69
N LEU A 158 -13.15 -41.20 -10.68
CA LEU A 158 -14.63 -41.17 -10.54
C LEU A 158 -15.31 -39.86 -10.08
N VAL A 159 -15.32 -38.86 -10.96
CA VAL A 159 -16.58 -38.16 -11.29
C VAL A 159 -16.85 -38.36 -12.78
N LYS A 160 -17.23 -39.58 -13.13
CA LYS A 160 -18.30 -39.84 -14.10
C LYS A 160 -19.55 -40.14 -13.26
N VAL A 161 -20.74 -39.79 -13.76
CA VAL A 161 -22.08 -39.97 -13.13
C VAL A 161 -22.37 -38.81 -12.15
N ASP A 162 -23.00 -37.70 -12.55
CA ASP A 162 -24.44 -37.59 -12.86
C ASP A 162 -24.79 -36.38 -13.75
N ASP A 163 -24.41 -36.40 -15.03
CA ASP A 163 -25.10 -35.61 -16.06
C ASP A 163 -26.45 -36.25 -16.49
N ALA A 164 -27.00 -37.19 -15.70
CA ALA A 164 -28.16 -37.99 -16.10
C ALA A 164 -29.43 -37.84 -15.23
N VAL A 165 -29.41 -37.22 -14.04
CA VAL A 165 -30.55 -37.30 -13.09
C VAL A 165 -31.37 -36.00 -12.94
N SER A 166 -31.09 -34.92 -13.67
CA SER A 166 -31.98 -33.74 -13.62
C SER A 166 -32.20 -33.05 -14.97
N LYS A 167 -32.38 -33.86 -16.02
CA LYS A 167 -33.07 -33.45 -17.26
C LYS A 167 -34.44 -34.14 -17.44
N GLY A 168 -35.00 -34.74 -16.38
CA GLY A 168 -36.24 -35.51 -16.45
C GLY A 168 -37.29 -35.10 -15.40
N SER A 169 -37.77 -33.86 -15.41
CA SER A 169 -39.06 -33.52 -14.77
C SER A 169 -39.66 -32.25 -15.37
N SER A 170 -39.83 -32.24 -16.68
CA SER A 170 -40.68 -31.25 -17.37
C SER A 170 -41.17 -31.89 -18.67
N THR A 171 -42.48 -31.89 -18.88
CA THR A 171 -43.30 -32.57 -19.92
C THR A 171 -43.54 -34.06 -19.60
N THR A 172 -44.76 -34.60 -19.45
CA THR A 172 -46.02 -34.46 -20.21
C THR A 172 -47.11 -35.16 -19.35
N LYS A 173 -48.33 -34.66 -19.08
CA LYS A 173 -49.50 -34.68 -19.98
C LYS A 173 -50.65 -33.89 -19.36
N GLU A 174 -50.98 -32.75 -19.95
CA GLU A 174 -52.37 -32.40 -20.26
C GLU A 174 -52.82 -33.33 -21.40
N THR A 175 -53.88 -34.12 -21.20
CA THR A 175 -55.07 -34.22 -22.08
C THR A 175 -56.00 -35.37 -21.68
N GLU A 176 -57.30 -35.02 -21.65
CA GLU A 176 -58.48 -35.83 -22.01
C GLU A 176 -59.05 -36.93 -21.09
N MET A 177 -60.26 -36.65 -20.58
CA MET A 177 -61.50 -37.47 -20.52
C MET A 177 -62.44 -36.71 -19.56
N ALA A 178 -63.50 -35.99 -19.95
CA ALA A 178 -64.59 -36.26 -20.87
C ALA A 178 -65.27 -37.63 -20.61
N GLU A 179 -66.24 -37.63 -19.69
CA GLU A 179 -67.51 -38.40 -19.66
C GLU A 179 -67.98 -38.65 -18.21
N ALA A 180 -68.96 -37.84 -17.76
CA ALA A 180 -70.17 -38.21 -17.01
C ALA A 180 -70.84 -36.94 -16.45
#